data_AF-S9RQ15-F1
#
_entry.id   AF-S9RQ15-F1
#
_cell.length_a   1.000
_cell.length_b   1.000
_cell.length_c   1.000
_cell.angle_alpha   90.00
_cell.angle_beta   90.00
_cell.angle_gamma   90.00
#
_symmetry.space_group_name_H-M   'P 1'
#
loop_
_entity.id
_entity.type
_entity.pdbx_description
1 polymer ?
#
loop_
_entity_poly.entity_id
_entity_poly.type
_entity_poly.pdbx_seq_one_letter_code
_entity_poly.pdbx_strand_id
1 'polypeptide(L)'
;MKRSARRVGLSLLGLLAFPFLVWGSWHLHNILFENPRYAAQVFEQVLPGSTPLESKRWHGPGDNDWACTYAVVALPDDALSMPPVPTQTSPHWQLSYGGDDWTATPMPPLGDMTRDALSTCAPEWDADIRRRVDHAVTKAGSFVIVDGVGETVFIYSKPQGFAARVRYGD
;
A
#
# COMPACT_ATOMS: atom_id res chain seq x y z
N MET A 1 -8.76 -18.83 59.49
CA MET A 1 -8.18 -19.24 58.19
C MET A 1 -9.16 -18.95 57.04
N LYS A 2 -9.25 -17.72 56.50
CA LYS A 2 -10.15 -17.37 55.37
C LYS A 2 -9.61 -16.28 54.42
N ARG A 3 -8.30 -15.98 54.45
CA ARG A 3 -7.70 -14.87 53.65
C ARG A 3 -6.99 -15.32 52.35
N SER A 4 -6.89 -16.62 52.08
CA SER A 4 -6.07 -17.13 50.95
C SER A 4 -6.84 -17.23 49.61
N ALA A 5 -8.16 -17.50 49.64
CA ALA A 5 -8.95 -17.70 48.42
C ALA A 5 -9.13 -16.44 47.55
N ARG A 6 -9.06 -15.22 48.12
CA ARG A 6 -9.25 -13.97 47.36
C ARG A 6 -8.04 -13.57 46.50
N ARG A 7 -6.83 -14.07 46.78
CA ARG A 7 -5.62 -13.72 46.00
C ARG A 7 -5.50 -14.54 44.71
N VAL A 8 -5.98 -15.79 44.72
CA VAL A 8 -5.90 -16.69 43.55
C VAL A 8 -6.87 -16.25 42.44
N GLY A 9 -8.07 -15.77 42.79
CA GLY A 9 -9.05 -15.31 41.80
C GLY A 9 -8.62 -14.05 41.03
N LEU A 10 -7.83 -13.16 41.65
CA LEU A 10 -7.36 -11.93 40.99
C LEU A 10 -6.26 -12.21 39.96
N SER A 11 -5.39 -13.20 40.21
CA SER A 11 -4.31 -13.58 39.30
C SER A 11 -4.81 -14.24 38.01
N LEU A 12 -5.90 -15.01 38.09
CA LEU A 12 -6.53 -15.66 36.92
C LEU A 12 -7.23 -14.65 36.00
N LEU A 13 -7.89 -13.64 36.55
CA LEU A 13 -8.50 -12.55 35.77
C LEU A 13 -7.46 -11.71 35.02
N GLY A 14 -6.31 -11.42 35.64
CA GLY A 14 -5.20 -10.71 34.99
C GLY A 14 -4.59 -11.48 33.81
N LEU A 15 -4.42 -12.80 33.97
CA LEU A 15 -3.88 -13.68 32.91
C LEU A 15 -4.82 -13.81 31.70
N LEU A 16 -6.14 -13.76 31.91
CA LEU A 16 -7.13 -13.81 30.82
C LEU A 16 -7.29 -12.47 30.10
N ALA A 17 -7.13 -11.35 30.80
CA ALA A 17 -7.24 -10.01 30.21
C ALA A 17 -6.01 -9.61 29.39
N PHE A 18 -4.82 -10.09 29.75
CA PHE A 18 -3.57 -9.75 29.06
C PHE A 18 -3.55 -10.06 27.56
N PRO A 19 -3.91 -11.27 27.08
CA PRO A 19 -3.93 -11.54 25.63
C PRO A 19 -4.95 -10.68 24.88
N PHE A 20 -6.09 -10.33 25.49
CA PHE A 20 -7.05 -9.40 24.90
C PHE A 20 -6.50 -7.98 24.78
N LEU A 21 -5.75 -7.51 25.78
CA LEU A 21 -5.09 -6.20 25.72
C LEU A 21 -3.98 -6.17 24.68
N VAL A 22 -3.13 -7.21 24.61
CA VAL A 22 -2.07 -7.30 23.59
C VAL A 22 -2.68 -7.37 22.19
N TRP A 23 -3.70 -8.19 21.98
CA TRP A 23 -4.38 -8.33 20.69
C TRP A 23 -5.11 -7.04 20.30
N GLY A 24 -5.84 -6.41 21.22
CA GLY A 24 -6.54 -5.14 20.98
C GLY A 24 -5.58 -3.98 20.70
N SER A 25 -4.46 -3.89 21.43
CA SER A 25 -3.43 -2.88 21.19
C SER A 25 -2.74 -3.06 19.84
N TRP A 26 -2.50 -4.31 19.41
CA TRP A 26 -1.94 -4.60 18.09
C TRP A 26 -2.85 -4.13 16.95
N HIS A 27 -4.15 -4.45 17.02
CA HIS A 27 -5.12 -4.01 16.00
C HIS A 27 -5.28 -2.50 15.95
N LEU A 28 -5.31 -1.83 17.12
CA LEU A 28 -5.38 -0.38 17.18
C LEU A 28 -4.13 0.29 16.59
N HIS A 29 -2.96 -0.33 16.74
CA HIS A 29 -1.72 0.17 16.15
C HIS A 29 -1.78 0.11 14.62
N ASN A 30 -2.20 -1.03 14.05
CA ASN A 30 -2.29 -1.20 12.60
C ASN A 30 -3.25 -0.19 11.96
N ILE A 31 -4.40 0.09 12.59
CA ILE A 31 -5.40 1.08 12.11
C ILE A 31 -4.82 2.51 12.01
N LEU A 32 -3.79 2.86 12.79
CA LEU A 32 -3.21 4.20 12.76
C LEU A 32 -2.24 4.42 11.59
N PHE A 33 -1.61 3.36 11.08
CA PHE A 33 -0.67 3.41 9.95
C PHE A 33 -1.33 3.04 8.62
N GLU A 34 -2.27 2.09 8.68
CA GLU A 34 -3.20 1.78 7.62
C GLU A 34 -4.29 2.86 7.60
N ASN A 35 -3.99 3.99 6.94
CA ASN A 35 -5.00 5.03 6.72
C ASN A 35 -5.80 4.68 5.47
N PRO A 36 -7.00 4.08 5.54
CA PRO A 36 -7.76 3.68 4.36
C PRO A 36 -8.15 4.87 3.47
N ARG A 37 -8.11 6.10 4.00
CA ARG A 37 -8.36 7.32 3.22
C ARG A 37 -7.15 7.75 2.41
N TYR A 38 -5.93 7.27 2.72
CA TYR A 38 -4.74 7.67 1.99
C TYR A 38 -4.81 7.26 0.53
N ALA A 39 -5.23 6.02 0.23
CA ALA A 39 -5.42 5.58 -1.15
C ALA A 39 -6.44 6.47 -1.89
N ALA A 40 -7.58 6.74 -1.27
CA ALA A 40 -8.60 7.62 -1.84
C ALA A 40 -8.04 9.02 -2.13
N GLN A 41 -7.30 9.62 -1.20
CA GLN A 41 -6.70 10.94 -1.36
C GLN A 41 -5.67 11.00 -2.49
N VAL A 42 -4.84 9.96 -2.63
CA VAL A 42 -3.85 9.88 -3.72
C VAL A 42 -4.55 9.80 -5.08
N PHE A 43 -5.65 9.05 -5.18
CA PHE A 43 -6.29 8.79 -6.48
C PHE A 43 -7.50 9.67 -6.80
N GLU A 44 -7.97 10.51 -5.88
CA GLU A 44 -9.19 11.32 -6.02
C GLU A 44 -9.23 12.14 -7.32
N GLN A 45 -8.10 12.72 -7.72
CA GLN A 45 -8.02 13.62 -8.88
C GLN A 45 -7.91 12.89 -10.22
N VAL A 46 -7.50 11.62 -10.22
CA VAL A 46 -7.15 10.87 -11.44
C VAL A 46 -8.06 9.68 -11.68
N LEU A 47 -8.58 9.08 -10.62
CA LEU A 47 -9.49 7.93 -10.66
C LEU A 47 -10.66 8.16 -9.70
N PRO A 48 -11.53 9.15 -9.99
CA PRO A 48 -12.74 9.36 -9.20
C PRO A 48 -13.60 8.09 -9.23
N GLY A 49 -14.17 7.73 -8.07
CA GLY A 49 -14.97 6.52 -7.91
C GLY A 49 -14.16 5.23 -7.69
N SER A 50 -12.83 5.31 -7.65
CA SER A 50 -11.99 4.19 -7.21
C SER A 50 -12.22 3.86 -5.73
N THR A 51 -12.10 2.58 -5.37
CA THR A 51 -12.31 2.09 -3.99
C THR A 51 -10.97 1.70 -3.37
N PRO A 52 -10.61 2.18 -2.17
CA PRO A 52 -9.38 1.75 -1.48
C PRO A 52 -9.32 0.23 -1.30
N LEU A 53 -8.19 -0.37 -1.69
CA LEU A 53 -7.89 -1.78 -1.43
C LEU A 53 -6.92 -1.94 -0.25
N GLU A 54 -5.79 -1.23 -0.32
CA GLU A 54 -4.74 -1.28 0.69
C GLU A 54 -3.93 0.02 0.67
N SER A 55 -3.47 0.49 1.83
CA SER A 55 -2.59 1.66 1.86
C SER A 55 -1.84 1.85 3.16
N LYS A 56 -0.61 2.33 3.04
CA LYS A 56 0.26 2.77 4.14
C LYS A 56 0.82 4.14 3.79
N ARG A 57 0.51 5.15 4.61
CA ARG A 57 0.93 6.55 4.35
C ARG A 57 2.30 6.88 4.93
N TRP A 58 2.66 6.24 6.04
CA TRP A 58 3.83 6.57 6.84
C TRP A 58 4.47 5.31 7.41
N HIS A 59 5.74 5.44 7.78
CA HIS A 59 6.45 4.48 8.60
C HIS A 59 5.85 4.40 10.01
N GLY A 60 5.88 3.20 10.59
CA GLY A 60 5.54 2.99 11.99
C GLY A 60 6.62 3.54 12.93
N PRO A 61 6.32 3.84 14.20
CA PRO A 61 7.30 4.23 15.19
C PRO A 61 8.37 3.15 15.34
N GLY A 62 9.62 3.50 15.04
CA GLY A 62 10.76 2.58 15.12
C GLY A 62 11.11 1.86 13.81
N ASP A 63 10.37 2.12 12.74
CA ASP A 63 10.82 1.80 11.39
C ASP A 63 12.03 2.67 11.03
N ASN A 64 12.92 2.14 10.20
CA ASN A 64 14.10 2.86 9.72
C ASN A 64 13.67 4.06 8.85
N ASP A 65 14.55 5.05 8.66
CA ASP A 65 14.35 6.24 7.78
C ASP A 65 14.11 5.89 6.28
N TRP A 66 13.90 4.61 5.95
CA TRP A 66 13.65 4.08 4.62
C TRP A 66 12.50 3.09 4.67
N ALA A 67 11.27 3.58 4.63
CA ALA A 67 10.07 2.74 4.68
C ALA A 67 9.28 2.74 3.37
N CYS A 68 8.32 1.83 3.30
CA CYS A 68 7.36 1.73 2.21
C CYS A 68 6.13 2.60 2.47
N THR A 69 5.82 3.44 1.48
CA THR A 69 4.57 4.19 1.39
C THR A 69 3.84 3.71 0.15
N TYR A 70 2.59 3.26 0.30
CA TYR A 70 1.82 2.79 -0.84
C TYR A 70 0.34 3.11 -0.74
N ALA A 71 -0.28 3.21 -1.90
CA ALA A 71 -1.70 3.43 -2.08
C ALA A 71 -2.17 2.53 -3.21
N VAL A 72 -3.15 1.67 -2.93
CA VAL A 72 -3.73 0.73 -3.89
C VAL A 72 -5.25 0.92 -3.91
N VAL A 73 -5.82 1.09 -5.09
CA VAL A 73 -7.26 1.26 -5.29
C VAL A 73 -7.77 0.29 -6.35
N ALA A 74 -9.01 -0.18 -6.17
CA ALA A 74 -9.76 -0.88 -7.19
C ALA A 74 -10.23 0.13 -8.24
N LEU A 75 -10.10 -0.26 -9.50
CA LEU A 75 -10.66 0.50 -10.62
C LEU A 75 -12.17 0.30 -10.68
N PRO A 76 -12.95 1.34 -11.04
CA PRO A 76 -14.36 1.16 -11.35
C PRO A 76 -14.55 0.31 -12.62
N ASP A 77 -15.70 -0.35 -12.76
CA ASP A 77 -15.98 -1.26 -13.88
C ASP A 77 -15.91 -0.57 -15.26
N ASP A 78 -16.17 0.74 -15.30
CA ASP A 78 -16.13 1.59 -16.49
C ASP A 78 -14.76 2.27 -16.73
N ALA A 79 -13.73 1.90 -15.97
CA ALA A 79 -12.39 2.45 -16.14
C ALA A 79 -11.86 2.29 -17.58
N LEU A 80 -11.17 3.30 -18.09
CA LEU A 80 -10.62 3.32 -19.45
C LEU A 80 -9.56 2.21 -19.65
N SER A 81 -9.30 1.76 -20.88
CA SER A 81 -8.21 0.81 -21.11
C SER A 81 -6.83 1.42 -20.93
N MET A 82 -6.73 2.73 -21.13
CA MET A 82 -5.52 3.52 -20.93
C MET A 82 -5.62 4.28 -19.60
N PRO A 83 -4.49 4.51 -18.91
CA PRO A 83 -4.48 5.35 -17.71
C PRO A 83 -4.96 6.77 -18.04
N PRO A 84 -5.79 7.39 -17.19
CA PRO A 84 -6.22 8.77 -17.40
C PRO A 84 -5.06 9.76 -17.22
N VAL A 85 -5.12 10.87 -17.94
CA VAL A 85 -4.24 12.03 -17.74
C VAL A 85 -4.92 12.96 -16.72
N PRO A 86 -4.23 13.39 -15.64
CA PRO A 86 -4.77 14.34 -14.67
C PRO A 86 -5.22 15.60 -15.36
N THR A 87 -6.35 16.13 -14.90
CA THR A 87 -6.87 17.42 -15.35
C THR A 87 -6.19 18.61 -14.67
N GLN A 88 -5.50 18.38 -13.54
CA GLN A 88 -4.76 19.39 -12.79
C GLN A 88 -3.30 18.96 -12.60
N THR A 89 -2.40 19.95 -12.66
CA THR A 89 -1.02 19.80 -12.22
C THR A 89 -0.99 19.60 -10.71
N SER A 90 -1.12 18.36 -10.25
CA SER A 90 -0.68 18.01 -8.89
C SER A 90 0.84 18.22 -8.78
N PRO A 91 1.38 18.49 -7.58
CA PRO A 91 2.83 18.53 -7.41
C PRO A 91 3.44 17.24 -7.96
N HIS A 92 4.35 17.36 -8.94
CA HIS A 92 4.91 16.23 -9.70
C HIS A 92 5.43 15.08 -8.81
N TRP A 93 5.84 15.38 -7.58
CA TRP A 93 6.38 14.39 -6.64
C TRP A 93 5.31 13.50 -5.96
N GLN A 94 4.04 13.93 -5.91
CA GLN A 94 2.96 13.13 -5.30
C GLN A 94 2.35 12.17 -6.31
N LEU A 95 2.13 12.63 -7.53
CA LEU A 95 1.40 11.94 -8.58
C LEU A 95 1.98 12.30 -9.96
N SER A 96 2.94 11.50 -10.45
CA SER A 96 3.26 11.45 -11.89
C SER A 96 2.25 10.57 -12.63
N TYR A 97 1.03 10.45 -12.12
CA TYR A 97 0.00 9.67 -12.77
C TYR A 97 -0.39 10.42 -14.04
N GLY A 98 -0.27 9.83 -15.23
CA GLY A 98 -0.60 10.52 -16.49
C GLY A 98 0.56 11.28 -17.14
N GLY A 99 0.40 11.56 -18.43
CA GLY A 99 1.46 12.05 -19.31
C GLY A 99 1.97 10.95 -20.25
N ASP A 100 3.05 11.26 -20.98
CA ASP A 100 3.63 10.35 -21.99
C ASP A 100 4.61 9.33 -21.39
N ASP A 101 4.81 9.33 -20.07
CA ASP A 101 5.79 8.50 -19.36
C ASP A 101 5.32 7.06 -19.10
N TRP A 102 4.06 6.75 -19.41
CA TRP A 102 3.52 5.40 -19.24
C TRP A 102 4.21 4.40 -20.17
N THR A 103 4.82 3.39 -19.57
CA THR A 103 5.38 2.25 -20.29
C THR A 103 4.43 1.06 -20.21
N ALA A 104 4.11 0.47 -21.37
CA ALA A 104 3.33 -0.75 -21.40
C ALA A 104 4.14 -1.93 -20.82
N THR A 105 3.46 -2.77 -20.06
CA THR A 105 4.02 -3.99 -19.47
C THR A 105 4.12 -5.10 -20.53
N PRO A 106 5.04 -6.07 -20.40
CA PRO A 106 5.90 -6.35 -19.25
C PRO A 106 6.93 -5.26 -18.96
N MET A 107 7.12 -4.95 -17.68
CA MET A 107 8.14 -4.01 -17.25
C MET A 107 9.54 -4.57 -17.57
N PRO A 108 10.45 -3.78 -18.17
CA PRO A 108 11.81 -4.23 -18.39
C PRO A 108 12.50 -4.51 -17.04
N PRO A 109 13.52 -5.40 -17.01
CA PRO A 109 14.34 -5.57 -15.82
C PRO A 109 14.93 -4.24 -15.36
N LEU A 110 14.89 -3.99 -14.06
CA LEU A 110 15.54 -2.83 -13.46
C LEU A 110 17.06 -2.99 -13.56
N GLY A 111 17.78 -1.87 -13.68
CA GLY A 111 19.25 -1.90 -13.70
C GLY A 111 19.84 -2.21 -12.33
N ASP A 112 21.09 -2.66 -12.28
CA ASP A 112 21.79 -3.04 -11.03
C ASP A 112 21.87 -1.92 -9.97
N MET A 113 21.75 -0.66 -10.41
CA MET A 113 21.82 0.53 -9.56
C MET A 113 20.43 1.09 -9.19
N THR A 114 19.36 0.48 -9.71
CA THR A 114 17.99 0.92 -9.49
C THR A 114 17.46 0.28 -8.22
N ARG A 115 16.81 1.07 -7.37
CA ARG A 115 16.09 0.55 -6.21
C ARG A 115 14.84 -0.13 -6.71
N ASP A 116 14.59 -1.36 -6.27
CA ASP A 116 13.37 -2.06 -6.63
C ASP A 116 12.32 -1.84 -5.54
N ALA A 117 11.58 -0.73 -5.64
CA ALA A 117 10.53 -0.42 -4.69
C ALA A 117 9.46 -1.53 -4.62
N LEU A 118 9.20 -2.24 -5.74
CA LEU A 118 8.19 -3.29 -5.76
C LEU A 118 8.64 -4.50 -4.95
N SER A 119 9.85 -5.02 -5.18
CA SER A 119 10.33 -6.18 -4.41
C SER A 119 10.64 -5.81 -2.96
N THR A 120 11.09 -4.58 -2.70
CA THR A 120 11.37 -4.10 -1.34
C THR A 120 10.09 -3.98 -0.52
N CYS A 121 9.00 -3.47 -1.10
CA CYS A 121 7.72 -3.29 -0.42
C CYS A 121 6.81 -4.52 -0.45
N ALA A 122 7.07 -5.50 -1.33
CA ALA A 122 6.25 -6.71 -1.45
C ALA A 122 6.00 -7.51 -0.16
N PRO A 123 6.93 -7.58 0.82
CA PRO A 123 6.67 -8.26 2.09
C PRO A 123 5.62 -7.59 2.97
N GLU A 124 5.34 -6.30 2.77
CA GLU A 124 4.35 -5.56 3.57
C GLU A 124 2.92 -5.72 3.06
N TRP A 125 2.74 -6.15 1.81
CA TRP A 125 1.41 -6.26 1.19
C TRP A 125 0.69 -7.55 1.54
N ASP A 126 -0.63 -7.47 1.49
CA ASP A 126 -1.45 -8.67 1.49
C ASP A 126 -1.11 -9.56 0.28
N ALA A 127 -1.24 -10.88 0.48
CA ALA A 127 -0.88 -11.86 -0.53
C ALA A 127 -1.64 -11.68 -1.85
N ASP A 128 -2.87 -11.15 -1.81
CA ASP A 128 -3.64 -10.84 -3.02
C ASP A 128 -3.08 -9.63 -3.77
N ILE A 129 -2.79 -8.54 -3.08
CA ILE A 129 -2.20 -7.32 -3.68
C ILE A 129 -0.83 -7.65 -4.29
N ARG A 130 0.02 -8.41 -3.58
CA ARG A 130 1.31 -8.86 -4.11
C ARG A 130 1.17 -9.63 -5.42
N ARG A 131 0.23 -10.56 -5.52
CA ARG A 131 -0.02 -11.31 -6.78
C ARG A 131 -0.53 -10.39 -7.90
N ARG A 132 -1.43 -9.44 -7.58
CA ARG A 132 -1.97 -8.50 -8.58
C ARG A 132 -0.87 -7.60 -9.13
N VAL A 133 0.01 -7.09 -8.26
CA VAL A 133 1.17 -6.27 -8.63
C VAL A 133 2.14 -7.08 -9.50
N ASP A 134 2.53 -8.28 -9.06
CA ASP A 134 3.40 -9.17 -9.85
C ASP A 134 2.82 -9.46 -11.24
N HIS A 135 1.54 -9.79 -11.32
CA HIS A 135 0.89 -10.05 -12.60
C HIS A 135 0.77 -8.79 -13.48
N ALA A 136 0.52 -7.62 -12.88
CA ALA A 136 0.45 -6.36 -13.61
C ALA A 136 1.78 -6.00 -14.24
N VAL A 137 2.91 -6.23 -13.56
CA VAL A 137 4.23 -5.82 -14.08
C VAL A 137 4.87 -6.89 -14.97
N THR A 138 4.49 -8.17 -14.85
CA THR A 138 5.09 -9.28 -15.63
C THR A 138 4.29 -9.70 -16.86
N LYS A 139 3.01 -9.30 -16.98
CA LYS A 139 2.14 -9.67 -18.12
C LYS A 139 1.79 -8.44 -18.93
N ALA A 140 1.48 -8.65 -20.21
CA ALA A 140 1.01 -7.57 -21.08
C ALA A 140 -0.40 -7.10 -20.68
N GLY A 141 -0.68 -5.82 -20.91
CA GLY A 141 -2.01 -5.21 -20.75
C GLY A 141 -2.14 -4.17 -19.65
N SER A 142 -1.07 -3.92 -18.90
CA SER A 142 -0.99 -2.90 -17.86
C SER A 142 0.03 -1.83 -18.22
N PHE A 143 0.03 -0.73 -17.48
CA PHE A 143 0.94 0.39 -17.67
C PHE A 143 1.67 0.71 -16.37
N VAL A 144 2.95 1.05 -16.48
CA VAL A 144 3.79 1.42 -15.35
C VAL A 144 4.54 2.72 -15.62
N ILE A 145 4.79 3.48 -14.57
CA ILE A 145 5.78 4.55 -14.53
C ILE A 145 6.76 4.18 -13.43
N VAL A 146 8.04 4.18 -13.74
CA VAL A 146 9.13 3.96 -12.77
C VAL A 146 9.97 5.23 -12.79
N ASP A 147 10.20 5.83 -11.63
CA ASP A 147 11.08 6.99 -11.57
C ASP A 147 12.54 6.63 -11.92
N GLY A 148 13.38 7.65 -12.12
CA GLY A 148 14.76 7.45 -12.59
C GLY A 148 15.66 6.63 -11.66
N VAL A 149 15.27 6.42 -10.40
CA VAL A 149 16.03 5.65 -9.40
C VAL A 149 15.28 4.40 -8.92
N GLY A 150 14.06 4.17 -9.41
CA GLY A 150 13.17 3.06 -9.04
C GLY A 150 12.54 3.17 -7.65
N GLU A 151 12.62 4.33 -7.00
CA GLU A 151 12.05 4.54 -5.67
C GLU A 151 10.54 4.65 -5.72
N THR A 152 9.99 5.23 -6.78
CA THR A 152 8.56 5.41 -6.98
C THR A 152 8.09 4.66 -8.23
N VAL A 153 7.06 3.84 -8.05
CA VAL A 153 6.39 3.11 -9.13
C VAL A 153 4.90 3.40 -9.12
N PHE A 154 4.36 3.79 -10.26
CA PHE A 154 2.92 3.88 -10.49
C PHE A 154 2.50 2.73 -11.40
N ILE A 155 1.34 2.13 -11.10
CA ILE A 155 0.78 1.00 -11.83
C ILE A 155 -0.66 1.30 -12.16
N TYR A 156 -1.06 1.09 -13.42
CA TYR A 156 -2.45 1.09 -13.86
C TYR A 156 -2.74 -0.23 -14.58
N SER A 157 -3.69 -1.00 -14.05
CA SER A 157 -3.91 -2.39 -14.46
C SER A 157 -5.40 -2.67 -14.64
N LYS A 158 -5.98 -2.32 -15.79
CA LYS A 158 -7.37 -2.66 -16.11
C LYS A 158 -7.66 -4.16 -16.03
N PRO A 159 -6.83 -5.07 -16.57
CA PRO A 159 -7.14 -6.51 -16.54
C PRO A 159 -7.14 -7.11 -15.12
N GLN A 160 -6.51 -6.43 -14.15
CA GLN A 160 -6.41 -6.84 -12.74
C GLN A 160 -7.27 -5.94 -11.84
N GLY A 161 -7.98 -4.98 -12.44
CA GLY A 161 -8.94 -4.09 -11.79
C GLY A 161 -8.33 -3.19 -10.72
N PHE A 162 -7.08 -2.74 -10.85
CA PHE A 162 -6.47 -1.87 -9.84
C PHE A 162 -5.51 -0.81 -10.38
N ALA A 163 -5.26 0.18 -9.54
CA ALA A 163 -4.21 1.17 -9.68
C ALA A 163 -3.39 1.23 -8.39
N ALA A 164 -2.09 1.51 -8.52
CA ALA A 164 -1.20 1.61 -7.37
C ALA A 164 -0.16 2.72 -7.52
N ARG A 165 0.21 3.31 -6.39
CA ARG A 165 1.42 4.10 -6.19
C ARG A 165 2.22 3.41 -5.10
N VAL A 166 3.45 3.04 -5.40
CA VAL A 166 4.40 2.44 -4.45
C VAL A 166 5.61 3.34 -4.38
N ARG A 167 6.07 3.66 -3.18
CA ARG A 167 7.28 4.44 -2.93
C ARG A 167 8.11 3.77 -1.84
N TYR A 168 9.41 3.65 -2.06
CA TYR A 168 10.39 3.24 -1.08
C TYR A 168 11.33 4.40 -0.76
N GLY A 169 11.48 4.75 0.52
CA GLY A 169 12.37 5.83 0.98
C GLY A 169 11.68 7.11 1.42
N ASP A 170 10.50 7.00 2.02
CA ASP A 170 9.91 8.07 2.85
C ASP A 170 10.43 8.04 4.30
#